data_AF-A0A6N7NVS1-F1
#
_entry.id   AF-A0A6N7NVS1-F1
#
_cell.length_a   1.000
_cell.length_b   1.000
_cell.length_c   1.000
_cell.angle_alpha   90.00
_cell.angle_beta   90.00
_cell.angle_gamma   90.00
#
_symmetry.space_group_name_H-M   'P 1'
#
loop_
_entity.id
_entity.type
_entity.pdbx_description
1 polymer ?
#
loop_
_entity_poly.entity_id
_entity_poly.type
_entity_poly.pdbx_seq_one_letter_code
_entity_poly.pdbx_strand_id
1 'polypeptide(L)'
;MLTLTALLVAVATSASASPVRAAEPPSTASDCIQLGSDQQIVRAGVSRNILLRNGQDHYVVHFQNDCSTAGYSRKLSFITEGQQGLLCSAGRSQLRTDADHCRVAQIEPIDEATFQKKARQRGR
;
A
#
# COMPACT_ATOMS: atom_id res chain seq x y z
N MET A 1 42.22 16.59 -55.28
CA MET A 1 41.82 17.67 -54.35
C MET A 1 40.59 18.32 -54.98
N LEU A 2 39.38 18.38 -54.42
CA LEU A 2 38.84 18.15 -53.08
C LEU A 2 37.38 17.68 -53.28
N THR A 3 36.95 16.68 -52.52
CA THR A 3 35.56 16.18 -52.45
C THR A 3 34.68 17.17 -51.68
N LEU A 4 33.50 17.52 -52.19
CA LEU A 4 32.50 18.27 -51.42
C LEU A 4 31.29 17.36 -51.12
N THR A 5 31.27 16.92 -49.87
CA THR A 5 30.36 15.99 -49.22
C THR A 5 29.02 16.66 -48.95
N ALA A 6 27.93 16.16 -49.54
CA ALA A 6 26.58 16.58 -49.20
C ALA A 6 26.13 15.82 -47.92
N LEU A 7 26.11 16.54 -46.78
CA LEU A 7 25.60 16.05 -45.50
C LEU A 7 24.05 16.16 -45.50
N LEU A 8 23.36 15.01 -45.56
CA LEU A 8 21.94 14.93 -45.23
C LEU A 8 21.78 14.74 -43.72
N VAL A 9 21.40 15.81 -43.02
CA VAL A 9 21.00 15.76 -41.61
C VAL A 9 19.53 15.32 -41.54
N ALA A 10 19.31 14.07 -41.16
CA ALA A 10 17.99 13.58 -40.79
C ALA A 10 17.69 14.03 -39.35
N VAL A 11 16.85 15.06 -39.19
CA VAL A 11 16.31 15.45 -37.89
C VAL A 11 15.19 14.47 -37.54
N ALA A 12 15.51 13.46 -36.72
CA ALA A 12 14.50 12.64 -36.06
C ALA A 12 13.99 13.41 -34.83
N THR A 13 12.83 14.04 -34.94
CA THR A 13 12.11 14.59 -33.78
C THR A 13 11.55 13.45 -32.96
N SER A 14 12.29 13.00 -31.94
CA SER A 14 11.77 12.11 -30.91
C SER A 14 10.81 12.91 -30.02
N ALA A 15 9.52 12.84 -30.35
CA ALA A 15 8.47 13.29 -29.45
C ALA A 15 8.53 12.41 -28.19
N SER A 16 9.04 12.98 -27.10
CA SER A 16 8.94 12.40 -25.76
C SER A 16 7.49 12.50 -25.32
N ALA A 17 6.71 11.45 -25.61
CA ALA A 17 5.44 11.24 -24.95
C ALA A 17 5.74 10.95 -23.47
N SER A 18 5.63 11.97 -22.62
CA SER A 18 5.55 11.76 -21.18
C SER A 18 4.35 10.82 -20.94
N PRO A 19 4.50 9.70 -20.22
CA PRO A 19 3.34 8.97 -19.78
C PRO A 19 2.61 9.91 -18.82
N VAL A 20 1.45 10.40 -19.25
CA VAL A 20 0.42 10.79 -18.29
C VAL A 20 0.22 9.54 -17.46
N ARG A 21 0.68 9.57 -16.21
CA ARG A 21 0.31 8.57 -15.23
C ARG A 21 -1.15 8.88 -14.91
N ALA A 22 -2.03 8.46 -15.82
CA ALA A 22 -3.40 8.19 -15.46
C ALA A 22 -3.29 7.35 -14.19
N ALA A 23 -3.97 7.77 -13.14
CA ALA A 23 -4.13 6.94 -11.96
C ALA A 23 -4.76 5.63 -12.47
N GLU A 24 -3.92 4.65 -12.77
CA GLU A 24 -4.35 3.28 -12.87
C GLU A 24 -5.12 3.05 -11.57
N PRO A 25 -6.40 2.65 -11.62
CA PRO A 25 -7.04 2.14 -10.43
C PRO A 25 -6.04 1.12 -9.89
N PRO A 26 -5.65 1.21 -8.61
CA PRO A 26 -4.57 0.38 -8.10
C PRO A 26 -4.87 -1.01 -8.58
N SER A 27 -3.99 -1.49 -9.47
CA SER A 27 -4.09 -2.81 -10.06
C SER A 27 -4.37 -3.71 -8.88
N THR A 28 -5.17 -4.77 -9.04
CA THR A 28 -5.23 -5.84 -8.04
C THR A 28 -3.84 -6.43 -7.96
N ALA A 29 -2.96 -5.71 -7.29
CA ALA A 29 -1.59 -6.01 -7.04
C ALA A 29 -1.69 -7.36 -6.37
N SER A 30 -0.93 -8.30 -6.92
CA SER A 30 -0.54 -9.56 -6.32
C SER A 30 -1.02 -9.64 -4.87
N ASP A 31 -1.88 -10.59 -4.53
CA ASP A 31 -2.70 -10.67 -3.30
C ASP A 31 -1.96 -10.46 -1.95
N CYS A 32 -0.65 -10.20 -2.00
CA CYS A 32 0.29 -9.94 -0.94
C CYS A 32 1.18 -8.70 -1.22
N ILE A 33 1.35 -7.86 -0.20
CA ILE A 33 2.26 -6.71 -0.15
C ILE A 33 3.47 -7.07 0.71
N GLN A 34 4.68 -6.82 0.18
CA GLN A 34 5.91 -6.89 0.97
C GLN A 34 5.98 -5.71 1.94
N LEU A 35 6.04 -5.99 3.23
CA LEU A 35 6.16 -4.98 4.28
C LEU A 35 7.62 -4.57 4.45
N GLY A 36 7.89 -3.28 4.34
CA GLY A 36 9.19 -2.68 4.61
C GLY A 36 9.41 -2.36 6.09
N SER A 37 10.60 -1.86 6.40
CA SER A 37 10.94 -1.39 7.75
C SER A 37 10.26 -0.07 8.12
N ASP A 38 9.97 0.80 7.15
CA ASP A 38 9.19 2.04 7.31
C ASP A 38 7.69 1.78 7.16
N GLN A 39 7.17 0.84 7.95
CA GLN A 39 5.73 0.62 8.05
C GLN A 39 5.17 1.30 9.30
N GLN A 40 3.96 1.81 9.19
CA GLN A 40 3.22 2.40 10.30
C GLN A 40 1.78 1.90 10.30
N ILE A 41 1.36 1.35 11.43
CA ILE A 41 -0.04 0.99 11.68
C ILE A 41 -0.71 2.12 12.47
N VAL A 42 -1.83 2.61 11.96
CA VAL A 42 -2.68 3.59 12.65
C VAL A 42 -4.02 2.97 12.99
N ARG A 43 -4.39 3.07 14.27
CA ARG A 43 -5.67 2.61 14.81
C ARG A 43 -6.75 3.63 14.47
N ALA A 44 -7.42 3.49 13.32
CA ALA A 44 -8.61 4.25 12.95
C ALA A 44 -9.65 3.25 12.44
N GLY A 45 -10.93 3.41 12.82
CA GLY A 45 -11.96 2.42 12.51
C GLY A 45 -11.85 1.13 13.32
N VAL A 46 -11.51 1.26 14.62
CA VAL A 46 -11.23 0.13 15.51
C VAL A 46 -12.33 -0.94 15.45
N SER A 47 -11.90 -2.19 15.61
CA SER A 47 -12.68 -3.41 15.43
C SER A 47 -12.94 -3.83 13.97
N ARG A 48 -13.05 -2.93 12.99
CA ARG A 48 -13.34 -3.32 11.59
C ARG A 48 -12.16 -3.15 10.64
N ASN A 49 -11.29 -2.19 10.90
CA ASN A 49 -10.11 -1.97 10.09
C ASN A 49 -8.99 -1.28 10.89
N ILE A 50 -7.82 -1.23 10.28
CA ILE A 50 -6.71 -0.35 10.64
C ILE A 50 -6.17 0.29 9.37
N LEU A 51 -5.45 1.40 9.53
CA LEU A 51 -4.72 1.99 8.42
C LEU A 51 -3.27 1.50 8.45
N LEU A 52 -2.70 1.29 7.27
CA LEU A 52 -1.31 0.93 7.09
C LEU A 52 -0.65 1.93 6.12
N ARG A 53 0.48 2.49 6.52
CA ARG A 53 1.44 3.14 5.62
C ARG A 53 2.64 2.20 5.46
N ASN A 54 3.07 1.96 4.24
CA ASN A 54 4.25 1.16 3.92
C ASN A 54 5.13 1.98 2.97
N GLY A 55 6.10 2.70 3.52
CA GLY A 55 6.81 3.73 2.77
C GLY A 55 5.86 4.84 2.29
N GLN A 56 5.65 4.93 0.98
CA GLN A 56 4.79 5.93 0.32
C GLN A 56 3.39 5.41 0.03
N ASP A 57 3.18 4.09 0.12
CA ASP A 57 1.89 3.48 -0.14
C ASP A 57 1.03 3.48 1.12
N HIS A 58 -0.28 3.69 0.93
CA HIS A 58 -1.24 3.80 2.00
C HIS A 58 -2.42 2.87 1.77
N TYR A 59 -2.91 2.26 2.84
CA TYR A 59 -3.95 1.24 2.78
C TYR A 59 -4.94 1.35 3.95
N VAL A 60 -6.17 0.92 3.69
CA VAL A 60 -7.09 0.43 4.72
C VAL A 60 -7.03 -1.09 4.72
N VAL A 61 -6.70 -1.67 5.87
CA VAL A 61 -6.67 -3.13 6.06
C VAL A 61 -7.95 -3.53 6.78
N HIS A 62 -8.85 -4.18 6.06
CA HIS A 62 -10.16 -4.60 6.56
C HIS A 62 -10.08 -5.99 7.17
N PHE A 63 -10.69 -6.16 8.34
CA PHE A 63 -10.77 -7.46 9.01
C PHE A 63 -12.01 -8.23 8.59
N GLN A 64 -11.88 -9.56 8.57
CA GLN A 64 -13.01 -10.44 8.27
C GLN A 64 -14.10 -10.37 9.35
N ASN A 65 -13.68 -10.28 10.61
CA ASN A 65 -14.53 -10.21 11.79
C ASN A 65 -14.13 -9.02 12.66
N ASP A 66 -14.86 -8.82 13.76
CA ASP A 66 -14.49 -7.85 14.77
C ASP A 66 -13.07 -8.12 15.32
N CYS A 67 -12.28 -7.05 15.45
CA CYS A 67 -10.91 -7.05 15.94
C CYS A 67 -10.73 -5.96 17.01
N SER A 68 -11.64 -5.91 17.99
CA SER A 68 -11.62 -4.86 19.03
C SER A 68 -10.30 -4.80 19.80
N THR A 69 -9.60 -5.93 19.94
CA THR A 69 -8.25 -6.04 20.55
C THR A 69 -7.21 -5.15 19.88
N ALA A 70 -7.32 -4.89 18.57
CA ALA A 70 -6.40 -4.02 17.86
C ALA A 70 -6.43 -2.56 18.36
N GLY A 71 -7.55 -2.11 18.94
CA GLY A 71 -7.71 -0.77 19.48
C GLY A 71 -6.83 -0.47 20.69
N TYR A 72 -6.59 -1.48 21.54
CA TYR A 72 -5.87 -1.32 22.81
C TYR A 72 -4.59 -2.16 22.93
N SER A 73 -4.29 -3.02 21.96
CA SER A 73 -3.05 -3.81 21.95
C SER A 73 -1.81 -2.90 21.98
N ARG A 74 -0.76 -3.29 22.73
CA ARG A 74 0.50 -2.53 22.74
C ARG A 74 1.36 -2.90 21.54
N LYS A 75 1.29 -4.16 21.09
CA LYS A 75 2.00 -4.65 19.89
C LYS A 75 1.01 -5.01 18.79
N LEU A 76 1.33 -4.61 17.57
CA LEU A 76 0.58 -4.96 16.37
C LEU A 76 1.58 -5.41 15.31
N SER A 77 1.34 -6.57 14.72
CA SER A 77 2.17 -7.08 13.62
C SER A 77 1.33 -7.94 12.69
N PHE A 78 1.47 -7.76 11.39
CA PHE A 78 0.90 -8.70 10.43
C PHE A 78 1.73 -9.98 10.35
N ILE A 79 1.04 -11.11 10.25
CA ILE A 79 1.63 -12.43 10.09
C ILE A 79 0.93 -13.12 8.93
N THR A 80 1.72 -13.72 8.05
CA THR A 80 1.26 -14.57 6.96
C THR A 80 1.96 -15.91 7.10
N GLU A 81 1.20 -17.00 7.17
CA GLU A 81 1.76 -18.37 7.25
C GLU A 81 2.84 -18.52 8.37
N GLY A 82 2.63 -17.83 9.50
CA GLY A 82 3.55 -17.85 10.66
C GLY A 82 4.74 -16.90 10.58
N GLN A 83 4.95 -16.22 9.45
CA GLN A 83 6.05 -15.28 9.23
C GLN A 83 5.59 -13.83 9.16
N GLN A 84 6.47 -12.91 9.57
CA GLN A 84 6.25 -11.47 9.41
C GLN A 84 6.86 -10.98 8.09
N GLY A 85 6.46 -9.80 7.63
CA GLY A 85 7.04 -9.16 6.45
C GLY A 85 6.20 -9.26 5.17
N LEU A 86 5.08 -9.98 5.21
CA LEU A 86 4.14 -10.06 4.10
C LEU A 86 2.72 -9.80 4.63
N LEU A 87 1.93 -9.03 3.88
CA LEU A 87 0.52 -8.78 4.15
C LEU A 87 -0.32 -9.15 2.94
N CYS A 88 -1.14 -10.18 3.08
CA CYS A 88 -2.01 -10.72 2.07
C CYS A 88 -3.50 -10.59 2.42
N SER A 89 -4.33 -10.48 1.40
CA SER A 89 -5.80 -10.42 1.49
C SER A 89 -6.41 -11.83 1.63
N ALA A 90 -7.74 -11.91 1.56
CA ALA A 90 -8.51 -13.17 1.47
C ALA A 90 -8.28 -14.14 2.65
N GLY A 91 -8.04 -13.61 3.85
CA GLY A 91 -7.88 -14.40 5.07
C GLY A 91 -6.51 -15.07 5.23
N ARG A 92 -5.56 -14.82 4.32
CA ARG A 92 -4.22 -15.42 4.35
C ARG A 92 -3.32 -14.80 5.42
N SER A 93 -3.52 -13.53 5.73
CA SER A 93 -2.80 -12.83 6.80
C SER A 93 -3.68 -12.57 8.01
N GLN A 94 -3.01 -12.40 9.14
CA GLN A 94 -3.61 -12.07 10.42
C GLN A 94 -2.89 -10.88 11.04
N LEU A 95 -3.66 -9.96 11.63
CA LEU A 95 -3.11 -9.00 12.57
C LEU A 95 -2.97 -9.69 13.93
N ARG A 96 -1.73 -9.89 14.38
CA ARG A 96 -1.44 -10.33 15.75
C ARG A 96 -1.52 -9.12 16.68
N THR A 97 -2.26 -9.30 17.76
CA THR A 97 -2.30 -8.40 18.92
C THR A 97 -1.66 -9.07 20.14
N ASP A 98 -1.60 -8.40 21.28
CA ASP A 98 -1.10 -9.00 22.53
C ASP A 98 -2.04 -10.10 23.08
N ALA A 99 -3.33 -10.08 22.72
CA ALA A 99 -4.36 -10.93 23.30
C ALA A 99 -5.05 -11.87 22.30
N ASP A 100 -4.98 -11.58 20.99
CA ASP A 100 -5.75 -12.27 19.95
C ASP A 100 -5.16 -12.07 18.54
N HIS A 101 -5.75 -12.73 17.55
CA HIS A 101 -5.43 -12.63 16.13
C HIS A 101 -6.68 -12.38 15.28
N CYS A 102 -6.57 -11.43 14.36
CA CYS A 102 -7.69 -11.07 13.48
C CYS A 102 -7.33 -11.30 12.02
N ARG A 103 -8.16 -12.06 11.29
CA ARG A 103 -7.93 -12.31 9.85
C ARG A 103 -8.15 -11.06 9.01
N VAL A 104 -7.24 -10.82 8.08
CA VAL A 104 -7.32 -9.76 7.08
C VAL A 104 -8.21 -10.24 5.93
N ALA A 105 -9.29 -9.53 5.64
CA ALA A 105 -10.19 -9.85 4.54
C ALA A 105 -9.75 -9.18 3.23
N GLN A 106 -9.48 -7.88 3.31
CA GLN A 106 -9.19 -7.06 2.14
C GLN A 106 -8.11 -6.02 2.48
N ILE A 107 -7.31 -5.71 1.49
CA ILE A 107 -6.36 -4.60 1.55
C ILE A 107 -6.81 -3.60 0.47
N GLU A 108 -7.28 -2.45 0.91
CA GLU A 108 -7.77 -1.38 0.04
C GLU A 108 -6.70 -0.31 -0.07
N PRO A 109 -6.07 -0.12 -1.24
CA PRO A 109 -5.15 0.98 -1.46
C PRO A 109 -5.90 2.31 -1.45
N ILE A 110 -5.33 3.32 -0.79
CA ILE A 110 -5.87 4.67 -0.71
C ILE A 110 -4.76 5.69 -0.96
N ASP A 111 -5.14 6.91 -1.33
CA ASP A 111 -4.18 8.01 -1.39
C ASP A 111 -3.79 8.53 0.01
N GLU A 112 -2.70 9.29 0.06
CA GLU A 112 -2.18 9.90 1.28
C GLU A 112 -3.20 10.84 1.94
N ALA A 113 -3.90 11.66 1.15
CA ALA A 113 -4.86 12.63 1.67
C ALA A 113 -6.01 11.92 2.44
N THR A 114 -6.50 10.82 1.88
CA THR A 114 -7.52 9.97 2.48
C THR A 114 -7.00 9.28 3.73
N PHE A 115 -5.75 8.79 3.71
CA PHE A 115 -5.11 8.20 4.88
C PHE A 115 -5.04 9.20 6.03
N GLN A 116 -4.53 10.41 5.76
CA GLN A 116 -4.41 11.46 6.78
C GLN A 116 -5.76 11.88 7.34
N LYS A 117 -6.78 12.00 6.48
CA LYS A 117 -8.16 12.28 6.91
C LYS A 117 -8.68 11.21 7.87
N LYS A 118 -8.55 9.93 7.52
CA LYS A 118 -8.99 8.80 8.37
C LYS A 118 -8.17 8.70 9.65
N ALA A 119 -6.86 8.90 9.59
CA ALA A 119 -5.96 8.85 10.75
C ALA A 119 -6.33 9.91 11.81
N ARG A 120 -6.75 11.11 11.37
CA ARG A 120 -7.19 12.20 12.26
C ARG A 120 -8.52 11.92 12.96
N GLN A 121 -9.38 11.07 12.39
CA GLN A 121 -10.69 10.73 12.97
C GLN A 121 -10.59 9.85 14.23
N ARG A 122 -9.39 9.37 14.60
CA ARG A 122 -9.10 8.61 15.82
C ARG A 122 -9.45 9.34 17.13
N GLY A 123 -9.58 10.67 17.09
CA GLY A 123 -9.68 11.52 18.29
C GLY A 123 -11.07 12.09 18.60
N ARG A 124 -12.15 11.59 18.01
CA ARG A 124 -13.52 12.00 18.33
C ARG A 124 -14.31 10.88 18.98
#